data_AF-A0A351K4W7-F1
#
_entry.id   AF-A0A351K4W7-F1
#
_cell.length_a   1.000
_cell.length_b   1.000
_cell.length_c   1.000
_cell.angle_alpha   90.00
_cell.angle_beta   90.00
_cell.angle_gamma   90.00
#
_symmetry.space_group_name_H-M   'P 1'
#
loop_
_entity.id
_entity.type
_entity.pdbx_description
1 polymer ?
#
loop_
_entity_poly.entity_id
_entity_poly.type
_entity_poly.pdbx_seq_one_letter_code
_entity_poly.pdbx_strand_id
1 'polypeptide(L)'
;MSAAELRSIGLRQGERVRFKRQNRSRWTLGRIASVGADGSILVHDANGAARSLRPEALEVERPNQRGRLTWRTVDEVATTWEQLDLFKTDL
;
A
#
# COMPACT_ATOMS: atom_id res chain seq x y z
N MET A 1 -11.12 -2.02 -9.13
CA MET A 1 -10.89 -2.51 -7.75
C MET A 1 -11.23 -1.42 -6.75
N SER A 2 -11.94 -1.80 -5.70
CA SER A 2 -12.70 -0.98 -4.78
C SER A 2 -11.88 -0.53 -3.57
N ALA A 3 -12.38 0.48 -2.86
CA ALA A 3 -11.82 0.89 -1.57
C ALA A 3 -11.89 -0.21 -0.49
N ALA A 4 -12.77 -1.21 -0.63
CA ALA A 4 -12.89 -2.31 0.31
C ALA A 4 -11.71 -3.29 0.22
N GLU A 5 -11.25 -3.59 -0.99
CA GLU A 5 -10.10 -4.49 -1.23
C GLU A 5 -8.79 -3.89 -0.70
N LEU A 6 -8.61 -2.57 -0.79
CA LEU A 6 -7.48 -1.91 -0.14
C LEU A 6 -7.53 -2.06 1.38
N ARG A 7 -8.72 -1.91 1.98
CA ARG A 7 -8.88 -2.01 3.43
C ARG A 7 -8.61 -3.41 3.95
N SER A 8 -8.99 -4.46 3.21
CA SER A 8 -8.75 -5.84 3.63
C SER A 8 -7.27 -6.21 3.70
N ILE A 9 -6.38 -5.45 3.05
CA ILE A 9 -4.91 -5.60 3.13
C ILE A 9 -4.25 -4.47 3.93
N GLY A 10 -5.05 -3.75 4.74
CA GLY A 10 -4.54 -2.71 5.64
C GLY A 10 -4.12 -1.41 4.95
N LEU A 11 -4.60 -1.12 3.74
CA LEU A 11 -4.31 0.09 2.96
C LEU A 11 -5.53 1.01 2.84
N ARG A 12 -5.29 2.28 2.52
CA ARG A 12 -6.35 3.25 2.20
C ARG A 12 -6.08 3.96 0.88
N GLN A 13 -7.15 4.25 0.14
CA GLN A 13 -7.05 5.11 -1.04
C GLN A 13 -6.54 6.50 -0.63
N GLY A 14 -5.62 7.06 -1.42
CA GLY A 14 -4.97 8.35 -1.16
C GLY A 14 -3.84 8.28 -0.12
N GLU A 15 -3.61 7.13 0.50
CA GLU A 15 -2.58 6.97 1.53
C GLU A 15 -1.17 7.21 0.97
N ARG A 16 -0.34 7.89 1.77
CA ARG A 16 1.01 8.29 1.37
C ARG A 16 1.94 7.08 1.36
N VAL A 17 2.63 6.93 0.24
CA VAL A 17 3.58 5.84 0.01
C VAL A 17 4.90 6.37 -0.54
N ARG A 18 5.95 5.56 -0.44
CA ARG A 18 7.21 5.78 -1.15
C ARG A 18 7.67 4.53 -1.87
N PHE A 19 8.33 4.72 -3.00
CA PHE A 19 8.91 3.63 -3.79
C PHE A 19 10.21 4.08 -4.45
N LYS A 20 11.07 3.14 -4.81
CA LYS A 20 12.23 3.41 -5.67
C LYS A 20 11.88 3.06 -7.10
N ARG A 21 12.20 3.97 -8.03
CA ARG A 21 12.15 3.64 -9.45
C ARG A 21 13.34 2.74 -9.78
N GLN A 22 13.18 1.79 -10.71
CA GLN A 22 14.30 1.00 -11.21
C GLN A 22 15.47 1.93 -11.60
N ASN A 23 16.67 1.58 -11.16
CA ASN A 23 17.91 2.33 -11.42
C ASN A 23 17.96 3.76 -10.83
N ARG A 24 17.13 4.09 -9.84
CA ARG A 24 17.20 5.36 -9.11
C ARG A 24 17.47 5.08 -7.62
N SER A 25 18.46 5.75 -7.06
CA SER A 25 18.78 5.69 -5.62
C SER A 25 17.78 6.46 -4.76
N ARG A 26 17.05 7.42 -5.35
CA ARG A 26 16.12 8.30 -4.65
C ARG A 26 14.72 7.68 -4.50
N TRP A 27 14.18 7.80 -3.31
CA TRP A 27 12.77 7.54 -3.03
C TRP A 27 11.88 8.54 -3.77
N THR A 28 10.80 8.04 -4.36
CA THR A 28 9.71 8.83 -4.94
C THR A 28 8.50 8.70 -4.04
N LEU A 29 7.83 9.82 -3.76
CA LEU A 29 6.55 9.83 -3.03
C LEU A 29 5.38 9.64 -3.99
N GLY A 30 4.34 8.98 -3.51
CA GLY A 30 3.09 8.83 -4.22
C GLY A 30 1.90 8.61 -3.29
N ARG A 31 0.75 8.34 -3.90
CA ARG A 31 -0.50 8.02 -3.22
C ARG A 31 -1.14 6.76 -3.80
N ILE A 32 -1.69 5.92 -2.93
CA ILE A 32 -2.42 4.70 -3.33
C ILE A 32 -3.68 5.08 -4.11
N ALA A 33 -3.90 4.43 -5.24
CA ALA A 33 -5.11 4.57 -6.05
C ALA A 33 -6.00 3.32 -5.95
N SER A 34 -5.43 2.12 -6.17
CA SER A 34 -6.15 0.85 -6.14
C SER A 34 -5.20 -0.34 -5.98
N VAL A 35 -5.74 -1.51 -5.71
CA VAL A 35 -5.07 -2.82 -5.88
C VAL A 35 -5.50 -3.44 -7.21
N GLY A 36 -4.66 -4.25 -7.85
CA GLY A 36 -4.96 -5.04 -9.04
C GLY A 36 -5.25 -6.49 -8.68
N ALA A 37 -5.86 -7.25 -9.60
CA ALA A 37 -6.21 -8.66 -9.36
C ALA A 37 -5.00 -9.56 -9.12
N ASP A 38 -3.84 -9.15 -9.62
CA ASP A 38 -2.54 -9.80 -9.44
C ASP A 38 -1.81 -9.36 -8.16
N GLY A 39 -2.48 -8.60 -7.29
CA GLY A 39 -1.94 -8.05 -6.04
C GLY A 39 -1.04 -6.83 -6.23
N SER A 40 -0.92 -6.30 -7.45
CA SER A 40 -0.17 -5.06 -7.68
C SER A 40 -0.88 -3.84 -7.11
N ILE A 41 -0.13 -2.84 -6.66
CA ILE A 41 -0.68 -1.58 -6.13
C ILE A 41 -0.50 -0.48 -7.16
N LEU A 42 -1.60 0.11 -7.61
CA LEU A 42 -1.60 1.31 -8.43
C LEU A 42 -1.35 2.53 -7.54
N VAL A 43 -0.36 3.34 -7.90
CA VAL A 43 -0.03 4.60 -7.23
C VAL A 43 0.09 5.73 -8.24
N HIS A 44 -0.25 6.94 -7.79
CA HIS A 44 0.06 8.18 -8.51
C HIS A 44 1.19 8.89 -7.80
N ASP A 45 2.27 9.23 -8.52
CA ASP A 45 3.32 10.07 -7.98
C ASP A 45 2.92 11.56 -7.95
N ALA A 46 3.80 12.41 -7.42
CA ALA A 46 3.55 13.84 -7.31
C ALA A 46 3.30 14.55 -8.65
N ASN A 47 3.76 13.97 -9.78
CA ASN A 47 3.54 14.51 -11.12
C ASN A 47 2.26 13.94 -11.77
N GLY A 48 1.47 13.15 -11.03
CA GLY A 48 0.27 12.48 -11.51
C GLY A 48 0.55 11.23 -12.35
N ALA A 49 1.82 10.78 -12.47
CA ALA A 49 2.13 9.61 -13.25
C ALA A 49 1.69 8.32 -12.50
N ALA A 50 0.92 7.49 -13.19
CA ALA A 50 0.50 6.19 -12.69
C ALA A 50 1.64 5.15 -12.73
N ARG A 51 1.74 4.35 -11.68
CA ARG A 51 2.67 3.22 -11.55
C ARG A 51 1.96 2.04 -10.91
N SER A 52 2.07 0.87 -11.52
CA SER A 52 1.71 -0.39 -10.89
C SER A 52 2.96 -1.01 -10.28
N LEU A 53 2.96 -1.27 -8.98
CA LEU A 53 4.11 -1.73 -8.21
C LEU A 53 3.75 -2.99 -7.44
N ARG A 54 4.74 -3.88 -7.28
CA ARG A 54 4.61 -5.01 -6.36
C ARG A 54 4.60 -4.53 -4.90
N PRO A 55 3.88 -5.19 -3.98
CA PRO A 55 3.83 -4.82 -2.56
C PRO A 55 5.21 -4.63 -1.90
N GLU A 56 6.17 -5.51 -2.20
CA GLU A 56 7.53 -5.47 -1.65
C GLU A 56 8.37 -4.28 -2.16
N ALA A 57 7.95 -3.63 -3.25
CA ALA A 57 8.61 -2.46 -3.81
C ALA A 57 8.00 -1.13 -3.33
N LEU A 58 6.96 -1.18 -2.51
CA LEU A 58 6.19 -0.05 -2.03
C LEU A 58 6.21 0.00 -0.51
N GLU A 59 6.45 1.17 0.07
CA GLU A 59 6.40 1.37 1.52
C GLU A 59 5.33 2.40 1.90
N VAL A 60 4.69 2.17 3.04
CA VAL A 60 3.64 3.01 3.63
C VAL A 60 4.00 3.34 5.08
N GLU A 61 3.58 4.52 5.55
CA GLU A 61 3.84 4.93 6.93
C GLU A 61 2.93 4.20 7.91
N ARG A 62 3.52 3.55 8.91
CA ARG A 62 2.80 2.91 10.01
C ARG A 62 3.41 3.33 11.35
N PRO A 63 2.61 3.47 12.42
CA PRO A 63 3.17 3.67 13.74
C PRO A 63 3.94 2.41 14.18
N ASN A 64 5.12 2.60 14.75
CA ASN A 64 5.83 1.54 15.46
C ASN A 64 5.28 1.36 16.89
N GLN A 65 5.84 0.42 17.65
CA GLN A 65 5.44 0.15 19.05
C GLN A 65 5.52 1.39 19.97
N ARG A 66 6.31 2.41 19.60
CA ARG A 66 6.47 3.66 20.34
C ARG A 66 5.62 4.80 19.75
N GLY A 67 4.68 4.49 18.85
CA GLY A 67 3.78 5.46 18.21
C GLY A 67 4.42 6.33 17.13
N ARG A 68 5.72 6.17 16.83
CA ARG A 68 6.39 6.95 15.77
C ARG A 68 6.09 6.36 14.40
N LEU A 69 5.81 7.22 13.41
CA LEU A 69 5.64 6.76 12.03
C LEU A 69 6.97 6.27 11.47
N THR A 70 6.94 5.05 10.93
CA THR A 70 8.04 4.41 10.22
C THR A 70 7.52 3.89 8.89
N TRP A 71 8.35 3.92 7.87
CA TRP A 71 8.04 3.29 6.59
C TRP A 71 8.15 1.78 6.73
N ARG A 72 7.11 1.06 6.31
CA ARG A 72 7.06 -0.40 6.24
C ARG A 72 6.61 -0.81 4.85
N THR A 73 7.11 -1.92 4.35
CA THR A 73 6.71 -2.42 3.04
C THR A 73 5.24 -2.83 3.04
N VAL A 74 4.59 -2.79 1.88
CA VAL A 74 3.17 -3.12 1.78
C VAL A 74 2.93 -4.62 1.98
N ASP A 75 3.88 -5.49 1.63
CA ASP A 75 3.82 -6.92 1.96
C ASP A 75 3.85 -7.18 3.47
N GLU A 76 4.72 -6.48 4.21
CA GLU A 76 4.73 -6.55 5.68
C GLU A 76 3.40 -6.08 6.28
N VAL A 77 2.84 -5.00 5.74
CA VAL A 77 1.56 -4.44 6.21
C VAL A 77 0.41 -5.40 5.91
N ALA A 78 0.32 -5.91 4.68
CA ALA A 78 -0.72 -6.85 4.28
C ALA A 78 -0.67 -8.15 5.12
N THR A 79 0.53 -8.67 5.39
CA THR A 79 0.74 -9.88 6.22
C THR A 79 0.41 -9.62 7.70
N THR A 80 0.84 -8.48 8.26
CA THR A 80 0.51 -8.14 9.67
C THR A 80 -0.98 -7.86 9.85
N TRP A 81 -1.66 -7.43 8.79
CA TRP A 81 -3.11 -7.23 8.74
C TRP A 81 -3.88 -8.48 8.34
N GLU A 82 -3.26 -9.67 8.37
CA GLU A 82 -3.98 -10.93 8.18
C GLU A 82 -5.16 -10.98 9.15
N GLN A 83 -6.35 -10.83 8.56
CA GLN A 83 -7.57 -11.50 8.96
C GLN A 83 -8.35 -10.85 10.13
N LEU A 84 -9.02 -9.72 9.88
CA LEU A 84 -10.20 -9.32 10.68
C LEU A 84 -11.50 -9.08 9.88
N ASP A 85 -11.49 -9.23 8.54
CA ASP A 85 -12.71 -9.06 7.73
C ASP A 85 -13.04 -10.26 6.82
N LEU A 86 -12.38 -11.42 7.00
CA LEU A 86 -12.71 -12.64 6.25
C LEU A 86 -14.02 -13.32 6.73
N PHE A 87 -14.75 -12.70 7.65
CA PHE A 87 -16.11 -13.09 8.01
C PHE A 87 -17.07 -11.91 7.83
N LYS A 88 -17.13 -11.32 6.63
CA LYS A 88 -18.42 -10.81 6.15
C LYS A 88 -19.19 -12.01 5.63
N THR A 89 -19.86 -12.68 6.57
CA THR A 89 -20.86 -13.69 6.31
C THR A 89 -21.88 -13.12 5.34
N ASP A 90 -22.06 -13.78 4.20
CA ASP A 90 -23.27 -13.68 3.40
C ASP A 90 -24.46 -14.07 4.30
N LEU A 91 -25.29 -13.09 4.67
CA LEU A 91 -26.67 -13.27 5.13
C LEU A 91 -27.56 -12.24 4.43
#